data_AF-A0A562WQK2-F1
#
_entry.id   AF-A0A562WQK2-F1
#
_cell.length_a   1.000
_cell.length_b   1.000
_cell.length_c   1.000
_cell.angle_alpha   90.00
_cell.angle_beta   90.00
_cell.angle_gamma   90.00
#
_symmetry.space_group_name_H-M   'P 1'
#
loop_
_entity.id
_entity.type
_entity.pdbx_description
1 polymer ?
#
loop_
_entity_poly.entity_id
_entity_poly.type
_entity_poly.pdbx_seq_one_letter_code
_entity_poly.pdbx_strand_id
1 'polypeptide(L)'
;MRTDVGGRAGVARRGWVLVAGQLLIVGTYAYAAVAYLTTDAEYFPEQSPPAWSWPAVIVVGIGFVPALVCLAMALPRLFSARLRAERAPWFGLAVASALTGLMLVVMATPPGWELFDWYVS
;
A
#
# COMPACT_ATOMS: atom_id res chain seq x y z
N MET A 1 -5.99 34.66 21.43
CA MET A 1 -5.51 33.82 20.30
C MET A 1 -5.04 32.47 20.84
N ARG A 2 -5.87 31.43 20.74
CA ARG A 2 -5.50 30.08 21.19
C ARG A 2 -6.38 29.05 20.47
N THR A 3 -6.06 28.74 19.22
CA THR A 3 -6.79 27.70 18.44
C THR A 3 -5.89 26.82 17.54
N ASP A 4 -4.57 27.03 17.47
CA ASP A 4 -3.74 26.31 16.49
C ASP A 4 -3.23 24.93 16.92
N VAL A 5 -3.32 24.56 18.20
CA VAL A 5 -2.75 23.30 18.70
C VAL A 5 -3.58 22.09 18.27
N GLY A 6 -4.92 22.21 18.28
CA GLY A 6 -5.83 21.13 17.87
C GLY A 6 -5.77 20.82 16.36
N GLY A 7 -5.59 21.86 15.53
CA GLY A 7 -5.50 21.71 14.08
C GLY A 7 -4.23 20.99 13.61
N ARG A 8 -3.08 21.26 14.24
CA ARG A 8 -1.80 20.58 13.92
C ARG A 8 -1.81 19.10 14.30
N ALA A 9 -2.28 18.78 15.51
CA ALA A 9 -2.36 17.39 15.97
C ALA A 9 -3.29 16.53 15.11
N GLY A 10 -4.43 17.09 14.67
CA GLY A 10 -5.37 16.41 13.78
C GLY A 10 -4.82 16.12 12.37
N VAL A 11 -4.06 17.06 11.80
CA VAL A 11 -3.42 16.90 10.48
C VAL A 11 -2.28 15.87 10.55
N ALA A 12 -1.44 15.94 11.57
CA ALA A 12 -0.35 14.99 11.77
C ALA A 12 -0.88 13.56 11.98
N ARG A 13 -1.91 13.37 12.84
CA ARG A 13 -2.55 12.07 13.06
C ARG A 13 -3.15 11.49 11.77
N ARG A 14 -3.84 12.31 10.97
CA ARG A 14 -4.38 11.88 9.67
C ARG A 14 -3.29 11.53 8.65
N GLY A 15 -2.16 12.22 8.67
CA GLY A 15 -0.99 11.89 7.85
C GLY A 15 -0.43 10.52 8.21
N TRP A 16 -0.22 10.26 9.51
CA TRP A 16 0.26 8.96 9.99
C TRP A 16 -0.69 7.80 9.70
N VAL A 17 -2.00 8.02 9.78
CA VAL A 17 -2.98 6.99 9.38
C VAL A 17 -2.86 6.64 7.89
N LEU A 18 -2.64 7.63 7.02
CA LEU A 18 -2.41 7.34 5.59
C LEU A 18 -1.09 6.60 5.36
N VAL A 19 -0.02 7.00 6.04
CA VAL A 19 1.28 6.31 5.97
C VAL A 19 1.12 4.86 6.42
N ALA A 20 0.50 4.63 7.57
CA ALA A 20 0.26 3.30 8.09
C ALA A 20 -0.60 2.46 7.15
N GLY A 21 -1.65 3.04 6.56
CA GLY A 21 -2.50 2.37 5.57
C GLY A 21 -1.73 1.98 4.30
N GLN A 22 -0.93 2.90 3.74
CA GLN A 22 -0.07 2.63 2.58
C GLN A 22 0.95 1.52 2.88
N LEU A 23 1.62 1.59 4.02
CA LEU A 23 2.60 0.58 4.44
C LEU A 23 1.96 -0.78 4.72
N LEU A 24 0.75 -0.81 5.29
CA LEU A 24 0.00 -2.04 5.49
C LEU A 24 -0.30 -2.71 4.15
N ILE A 25 -0.85 -1.96 3.19
CA ILE A 25 -1.16 -2.48 1.85
C ILE A 25 0.10 -2.99 1.15
N VAL A 26 1.18 -2.20 1.14
CA VAL A 26 2.46 -2.59 0.56
C VAL A 26 3.02 -3.83 1.26
N GLY A 27 2.97 -3.89 2.58
CA GLY A 27 3.43 -5.03 3.37
C GLY A 27 2.66 -6.31 3.06
N THR A 28 1.33 -6.22 2.93
CA THR A 28 0.50 -7.37 2.55
C THR A 28 0.75 -7.80 1.10
N TYR A 29 0.98 -6.87 0.18
CA TYR A 29 1.36 -7.22 -1.20
C TYR A 29 2.76 -7.88 -1.26
N ALA A 30 3.73 -7.37 -0.50
CA ALA A 30 5.05 -7.99 -0.40
C ALA A 30 4.95 -9.40 0.19
N TYR A 31 4.11 -9.59 1.20
CA TYR A 31 3.81 -10.91 1.74
C TYR A 31 3.19 -11.84 0.68
N ALA A 32 2.26 -11.35 -0.14
CA ALA A 32 1.69 -12.09 -1.26
C ALA A 32 2.76 -12.53 -2.27
N ALA A 33 3.64 -11.61 -2.65
CA ALA A 33 4.75 -11.88 -3.56
C ALA A 33 5.70 -12.95 -3.00
N VAL A 34 6.09 -12.82 -1.73
CA VAL A 34 6.94 -13.82 -1.08
C VAL A 34 6.24 -15.17 -0.99
N ALA A 35 4.97 -15.19 -0.61
CA ALA A 35 4.17 -16.41 -0.57
C ALA A 35 4.14 -17.10 -1.95
N TYR A 36 3.80 -16.37 -3.00
CA TYR A 36 3.84 -16.88 -4.37
C TYR A 36 5.20 -17.48 -4.75
N LEU A 37 6.28 -16.74 -4.53
CA LEU A 37 7.65 -17.16 -4.86
C LEU A 37 8.14 -18.35 -4.03
N THR A 38 7.66 -18.48 -2.79
CA THR A 38 8.08 -19.57 -1.88
C THR A 38 7.24 -20.82 -2.00
N THR A 39 6.07 -20.76 -2.65
CA THR A 39 5.10 -21.86 -2.66
C THR A 39 5.17 -22.72 -3.94
N ASP A 40 6.23 -22.63 -4.75
CA ASP A 40 6.32 -23.37 -6.03
C ASP A 40 5.02 -23.22 -6.86
N ALA A 41 4.40 -22.03 -6.83
CA ALA A 41 3.13 -21.74 -7.47
C ALA A 41 3.19 -22.00 -8.99
N GLU A 42 4.36 -21.81 -9.60
CA GLU A 42 4.64 -22.17 -11.00
C GLU A 42 4.54 -23.68 -11.27
N TYR A 43 4.78 -24.53 -10.27
CA TYR A 43 4.78 -26.00 -10.40
C TYR A 43 3.43 -26.64 -10.03
N PHE A 44 2.58 -25.96 -9.25
CA PHE A 44 1.26 -26.46 -8.82
C PHE A 44 0.15 -25.39 -8.98
N PRO A 45 -0.18 -24.97 -10.21
CA PRO A 45 -1.17 -23.93 -10.47
C PRO A 45 -2.61 -24.34 -10.09
N GLU A 46 -2.88 -25.64 -9.99
CA GLU A 46 -4.20 -26.21 -9.66
C GLU A 46 -4.48 -26.24 -8.14
N GLN A 47 -3.47 -25.98 -7.30
CA GLN A 47 -3.67 -25.96 -5.85
C GLN A 47 -4.13 -24.57 -5.43
N SER A 48 -5.33 -24.52 -4.84
CA SER A 48 -5.85 -23.29 -4.26
C SER A 48 -4.85 -22.70 -3.26
N PRO A 49 -4.72 -21.35 -3.21
CA PRO A 49 -3.78 -20.70 -2.31
C PRO A 49 -3.98 -21.22 -0.88
N PRO A 50 -2.91 -21.62 -0.18
CA PRO A 50 -3.04 -22.23 1.13
C PRO A 50 -3.76 -21.27 2.09
N ALA A 51 -4.56 -21.81 3.00
CA ALA A 51 -5.49 -21.03 3.83
C ALA A 51 -4.84 -19.91 4.66
N TRP A 52 -3.51 -19.92 4.86
CA TRP A 52 -2.76 -18.85 5.52
C TRP A 52 -2.54 -17.61 4.64
N SER A 53 -2.71 -17.74 3.31
CA SER A 53 -2.46 -16.69 2.31
C SER A 53 -3.68 -15.80 2.02
N TRP A 54 -4.80 -15.98 2.72
CA TRP A 54 -6.02 -15.18 2.55
C TRP A 54 -5.83 -13.64 2.64
N PRO A 55 -4.90 -13.06 3.44
CA PRO A 55 -4.68 -11.61 3.42
C PRO A 55 -4.07 -11.15 2.10
N ALA A 56 -3.25 -12.01 1.48
CA ALA A 56 -2.67 -11.78 0.17
C ALA A 56 -3.73 -11.83 -0.94
N VAL A 57 -4.66 -12.79 -0.89
CA VAL A 57 -5.81 -12.86 -1.82
C VAL A 57 -6.59 -11.54 -1.82
N ILE A 58 -6.90 -11.01 -0.63
CA ILE A 58 -7.65 -9.74 -0.50
C ILE A 58 -6.87 -8.58 -1.12
N VAL A 59 -5.58 -8.46 -0.82
CA VAL A 59 -4.79 -7.30 -1.28
C VAL A 59 -4.42 -7.40 -2.76
N VAL A 60 -4.17 -8.59 -3.28
CA VAL A 60 -3.93 -8.81 -4.70
C VAL A 60 -5.22 -8.62 -5.50
N GLY A 61 -6.34 -9.18 -5.02
CA GLY A 61 -7.64 -9.14 -5.69
C GLY A 61 -8.32 -7.77 -5.69
N ILE A 62 -8.34 -7.08 -4.54
CA ILE A 62 -9.05 -5.80 -4.40
C ILE A 62 -8.19 -4.66 -3.83
N GLY A 63 -6.94 -4.92 -3.44
CA GLY A 63 -6.06 -3.94 -2.80
C GLY A 63 -5.58 -2.80 -3.70
N PHE A 64 -5.72 -2.93 -5.03
CA PHE A 64 -5.43 -1.83 -5.97
C PHE A 64 -6.33 -0.60 -5.74
N VAL A 65 -7.62 -0.82 -5.43
CA VAL A 65 -8.59 0.26 -5.19
C VAL A 65 -8.22 1.09 -3.95
N PRO A 66 -8.06 0.50 -2.74
CA PRO A 66 -7.66 1.26 -1.57
C PRO A 66 -6.26 1.86 -1.72
N ALA A 67 -5.32 1.21 -2.44
CA ALA A 67 -4.00 1.78 -2.73
C ALA A 67 -4.10 3.07 -3.54
N LEU A 68 -4.90 3.07 -4.62
CA LEU A 68 -5.15 4.27 -5.43
C LEU A 68 -5.83 5.38 -4.63
N VAL A 69 -6.83 5.03 -3.80
CA VAL A 69 -7.54 6.00 -2.95
C VAL A 69 -6.58 6.62 -1.93
N CYS A 70 -5.74 5.81 -1.28
CA CYS A 70 -4.70 6.30 -0.37
C CYS A 70 -3.70 7.22 -1.07
N LEU A 71 -3.24 6.84 -2.28
CA LEU A 71 -2.30 7.64 -3.06
C LEU A 71 -2.91 8.97 -3.53
N ALA A 72 -4.15 8.95 -4.02
CA ALA A 72 -4.88 10.15 -4.43
C ALA A 72 -5.10 11.13 -3.27
N MET A 73 -5.34 10.62 -2.06
CA MET A 73 -5.43 11.45 -0.85
C MET A 73 -4.06 11.97 -0.35
N ALA A 74 -2.98 11.24 -0.61
CA ALA A 74 -1.63 11.59 -0.16
C ALA A 74 -0.97 12.65 -1.05
N LEU A 75 -1.18 12.58 -2.37
CA LEU A 75 -0.58 13.47 -3.37
C LEU A 75 -0.79 14.97 -3.06
N PRO A 76 -2.02 15.48 -2.87
CA PRO A 76 -2.24 16.90 -2.55
C PRO A 76 -1.53 17.34 -1.25
N ARG A 77 -1.38 16.41 -0.30
CA ARG A 77 -0.73 16.68 0.99
C ARG A 77 0.79 16.79 0.85
N LEU A 78 1.41 16.03 -0.06
CA LEU A 78 2.83 16.15 -0.40
C LEU A 78 3.18 17.47 -1.09
N PHE A 79 2.23 18.06 -1.83
CA PHE A 79 2.38 19.37 -2.45
C PHE A 79 2.08 20.55 -1.50
N SER A 80 1.52 20.29 -0.31
CA SER A 80 1.23 21.34 0.67
C SER A 80 2.50 21.89 1.31
N ALA A 81 2.72 23.20 1.21
CA ALA A 81 3.81 23.90 1.89
C ALA A 81 3.77 23.71 3.43
N ARG A 82 2.57 23.57 4.00
CA ARG A 82 2.37 23.37 5.44
C ARG A 82 2.93 22.03 5.92
N LEU A 83 2.76 20.95 5.14
CA LEU A 83 3.29 19.64 5.51
C LEU A 83 4.79 19.55 5.25
N ARG A 84 5.29 20.17 4.17
CA ARG A 84 6.74 20.24 3.88
C ARG A 84 7.56 20.91 4.98
N ALA A 85 6.96 21.85 5.72
CA ALA A 85 7.59 22.47 6.88
C ALA A 85 7.85 21.46 8.02
N GLU A 86 7.07 20.39 8.10
CA GLU A 86 7.23 19.29 9.05
C GLU A 86 7.94 18.11 8.35
N ARG A 87 9.28 18.12 8.35
CA ARG A 87 10.12 17.16 7.58
C ARG A 87 9.79 15.69 7.83
N ALA A 88 9.61 15.28 9.09
CA ALA A 88 9.39 13.87 9.44
C ALA A 88 8.08 13.27 8.87
N PRO A 89 6.89 13.85 9.13
CA PRO A 89 5.65 13.33 8.57
C PRO A 89 5.59 13.48 7.04
N TRP A 90 6.22 14.51 6.47
CA TRP A 90 6.32 14.65 5.02
C TRP A 90 7.17 13.54 4.40
N PHE A 91 8.33 13.24 4.97
CA PHE A 91 9.22 12.18 4.48
C PHE A 91 8.56 10.81 4.56
N GLY A 92 7.91 10.50 5.70
CA GLY A 92 7.15 9.24 5.84
C GLY A 92 6.05 9.08 4.79
N LEU A 93 5.28 10.14 4.52
CA LEU A 93 4.25 10.14 3.48
C LEU A 93 4.84 10.01 2.07
N ALA A 94 5.98 10.65 1.80
CA ALA A 94 6.65 10.58 0.52
C ALA A 94 7.17 9.16 0.22
N VAL A 95 7.84 8.54 1.20
CA VAL A 95 8.35 7.17 1.09
C VAL A 95 7.21 6.17 0.93
N ALA A 96 6.19 6.25 1.78
CA ALA A 96 5.03 5.35 1.70
C ALA A 96 4.30 5.50 0.36
N SER A 97 4.12 6.72 -0.14
CA SER A 97 3.48 6.96 -1.44
C SER A 97 4.33 6.47 -2.61
N ALA A 98 5.66 6.60 -2.55
CA ALA A 98 6.56 6.07 -3.56
C ALA A 98 6.51 4.53 -3.62
N LEU A 99 6.51 3.87 -2.46
CA LEU A 99 6.36 2.41 -2.36
C LEU A 99 5.00 1.95 -2.88
N THR A 100 3.91 2.62 -2.52
CA THR A 100 2.58 2.32 -3.06
C THR A 100 2.53 2.51 -4.58
N GLY A 101 3.14 3.57 -5.11
CA GLY A 101 3.25 3.79 -6.55
C GLY A 101 4.02 2.68 -7.25
N LEU A 102 5.17 2.28 -6.70
CA LEU A 102 5.97 1.17 -7.23
C LEU A 102 5.18 -0.15 -7.23
N MET A 103 4.51 -0.46 -6.11
CA MET A 103 3.64 -1.63 -6.00
C MET A 103 2.57 -1.66 -7.09
N LEU A 104 1.87 -0.53 -7.32
CA LEU A 104 0.86 -0.42 -8.38
C LEU A 104 1.44 -0.62 -9.78
N VAL A 105 2.66 -0.11 -10.03
CA VAL A 105 3.36 -0.34 -11.30
C VAL A 105 3.66 -1.83 -11.47
N VAL A 106 4.18 -2.51 -10.44
CA VAL A 106 4.46 -3.94 -10.47
C VAL A 106 3.18 -4.76 -10.71
N MET A 107 2.07 -4.43 -10.03
CA MET A 107 0.78 -5.06 -10.28
C MET A 107 0.32 -4.94 -11.74
N ALA A 108 0.69 -3.86 -12.43
CA ALA A 108 0.35 -3.63 -13.84
C ALA A 108 1.31 -4.34 -14.82
N THR A 109 2.40 -4.96 -14.35
CA THR A 109 3.34 -5.71 -15.19
C THR A 109 2.95 -7.18 -15.32
N PRO A 110 3.42 -7.92 -16.35
CA PRO A 110 3.15 -9.35 -16.51
C PRO A 110 3.34 -10.22 -15.25
N PRO A 111 4.44 -10.11 -14.47
CA PRO A 111 4.58 -10.90 -13.24
C PRO A 111 3.56 -10.50 -12.15
N GLY A 112 3.04 -9.27 -12.18
CA GLY A 112 1.95 -8.85 -11.30
C GLY A 112 0.62 -9.49 -11.66
N TRP A 113 0.38 -9.74 -12.96
CA TRP A 113 -0.80 -10.45 -13.46
C TRP A 113 -0.72 -11.95 -13.14
N GLU A 114 0.44 -12.58 -13.30
CA GLU A 114 0.64 -13.99 -12.94
C GLU A 114 0.39 -14.23 -11.45
N LEU A 115 0.86 -13.30 -10.60
CA LEU A 115 0.58 -13.32 -9.17
C LEU A 115 -0.93 -13.17 -8.89
N PHE A 116 -1.61 -12.27 -9.61
CA PHE A 116 -3.06 -12.09 -9.48
C PHE A 116 -3.83 -13.33 -9.89
N ASP A 117 -3.51 -13.89 -11.06
CA ASP A 117 -4.18 -15.05 -11.60
C ASP A 117 -4.06 -16.22 -10.62
N TRP A 118 -2.89 -16.51 -10.07
CA TRP A 118 -2.73 -17.60 -9.08
C TRP A 118 -3.57 -17.42 -7.82
N TYR A 119 -3.80 -16.18 -7.37
CA TYR A 119 -4.61 -15.91 -6.18
C TYR A 119 -6.12 -15.89 -6.44
N VAL A 120 -6.55 -15.79 -7.70
CA VAL A 120 -7.95 -15.58 -8.10
C VAL A 120 -8.51 -16.74 -8.94
N SER A 121 -7.66 -17.57 -9.55
CA SER A 121 -7.99 -18.82 -10.25
C SER A 121 -8.40 -19.92 -9.29
#